data_AF-A0AAD9NT43-F1
#
_entry.id   AF-A0AAD9NT43-F1
#
_cell.length_a   1.000
_cell.length_b   1.000
_cell.length_c   1.000
_cell.angle_alpha   90.00
_cell.angle_beta   90.00
_cell.angle_gamma   90.00
#
_symmetry.space_group_name_H-M   'P 1'
#
loop_
_entity.id
_entity.type
_entity.pdbx_description
1 polymer ?
#
loop_
_entity_poly.entity_id
_entity_poly.type
_entity_poly.pdbx_seq_one_letter_code
_entity_poly.pdbx_strand_id
1 'polypeptide(L)'
;MIFGNRRIYFDIDVRIRHNQITRVSKTKFIGVLLDEKLTWKDQINNADTKLSRINGVLYKASHIFRNYRLAYHLSLIVLTCIVLLL
;
A
#
# COMPACT_ATOMS: atom_id res chain seq x y z
N MET A 1 7.05 26.66 -5.98
CA MET A 1 7.26 25.25 -5.57
C MET A 1 8.39 25.21 -4.56
N ILE A 2 8.07 25.03 -3.28
CA ILE A 2 8.99 25.27 -2.15
C ILE A 2 9.64 23.97 -1.64
N PHE A 3 9.14 22.82 -2.11
CA PHE A 3 9.68 21.51 -1.77
C PHE A 3 10.27 20.87 -3.04
N GLY A 4 11.57 21.09 -3.23
CA GLY A 4 12.36 20.35 -4.22
C GLY A 4 12.83 19.04 -3.61
N ASN A 5 12.64 17.92 -4.32
CA ASN A 5 13.11 16.59 -3.91
C ASN A 5 14.64 16.49 -4.06
N ARG A 6 15.41 17.19 -3.23
CA ARG A 6 16.85 16.96 -3.08
C ARG A 6 17.02 15.71 -2.21
N ARG A 7 17.68 14.68 -2.75
CA ARG A 7 18.13 13.54 -1.96
C ARG A 7 19.31 14.02 -1.12
N ILE A 8 19.07 14.39 0.13
CA ILE A 8 20.15 14.72 1.05
C ILE A 8 20.59 13.41 1.70
N TYR A 9 21.76 12.92 1.29
CA TYR A 9 22.38 11.73 1.87
C TYR A 9 23.16 12.18 3.11
N PHE A 10 22.51 12.13 4.28
CA PHE A 10 23.20 12.31 5.54
C PHE A 10 23.69 10.95 6.03
N ASP A 11 25.00 10.72 5.96
CA ASP A 11 25.65 9.59 6.63
C ASP A 11 25.83 9.95 8.10
N ILE A 12 24.80 9.69 8.90
CA ILE A 12 24.81 9.96 10.35
C ILE A 12 25.11 8.65 11.05
N ASP A 13 26.25 8.59 11.74
CA ASP A 13 26.59 7.47 12.63
C ASP A 13 25.77 7.57 13.92
N VAL A 14 24.56 6.99 13.91
CA VAL A 14 23.69 6.94 15.09
C VAL A 14 23.98 5.65 15.86
N ARG A 15 24.47 5.80 17.10
CA ARG A 15 24.75 4.69 18.01
C ARG A 15 23.84 4.76 19.23
N ILE A 16 23.13 3.67 19.53
CA ILE A 16 22.47 3.50 20.84
C ILE A 16 23.36 2.58 21.67
N ARG A 17 23.92 3.13 22.75
CA ARG A 17 24.96 2.46 23.56
C ARG A 17 26.18 2.08 22.69
N HIS A 18 26.39 0.79 22.43
CA HIS A 18 27.47 0.24 21.61
C HIS A 18 26.98 -0.35 20.28
N ASN A 19 25.68 -0.24 19.97
CA ASN A 19 25.12 -0.77 18.73
C ASN A 19 24.92 0.34 17.73
N GLN A 20 25.52 0.19 16.54
CA GLN A 20 25.30 1.07 15.41
C GLN A 20 23.91 0.81 14.81
N ILE A 21 23.12 1.87 14.62
CA ILE A 21 21.84 1.78 13.95
C ILE A 21 22.07 1.91 12.45
N THR A 22 21.86 0.84 11.71
CA THR A 22 21.86 0.87 10.24
C THR A 22 20.56 1.48 9.74
N ARG A 23 20.65 2.48 8.85
CA ARG A 23 19.48 3.02 8.16
C ARG A 23 18.91 1.98 7.19
N VAL A 24 17.64 1.65 7.34
CA VAL A 24 16.90 0.79 6.40
C VAL A 24 15.87 1.63 5.65
N SER A 25 15.80 1.46 4.33
CA SER A 25 14.88 2.21 3.47
C SER A 25 13.43 1.75 3.62
N LYS A 26 13.23 0.48 3.96
CA LYS A 26 11.91 -0.13 4.20
C LYS A 26 12.00 -1.11 5.35
N THR A 27 11.04 -1.07 6.24
CA THR A 27 10.91 -2.03 7.33
C THR A 27 9.46 -2.47 7.50
N LYS A 28 9.24 -3.73 7.89
CA LYS A 28 7.91 -4.23 8.20
C LYS A 28 7.74 -4.23 9.71
N PHE A 29 6.81 -3.44 10.22
CA PHE A 29 6.50 -3.37 11.66
C PHE A 29 5.01 -3.59 11.86
N ILE A 30 4.65 -4.54 12.73
CA ILE A 30 3.26 -4.88 13.06
C ILE A 30 2.41 -5.09 11.79
N GLY A 31 2.97 -5.77 10.79
CA GLY A 31 2.26 -6.08 9.54
C GLY A 31 2.24 -4.97 8.48
N VAL A 32 2.65 -3.74 8.81
CA VAL A 32 2.68 -2.59 7.90
C VAL A 32 4.10 -2.39 7.33
N LEU A 33 4.26 -2.16 6.02
CA LEU A 33 5.53 -1.61 5.50
C LEU A 33 5.60 -0.11 5.80
N LEU A 34 6.69 0.27 6.45
CA LEU A 34 7.11 1.64 6.65
C LEU A 34 8.28 1.89 5.70
N ASP A 35 8.11 2.86 4.80
CA ASP A 35 9.19 3.42 4.00
C ASP A 35 9.92 4.52 4.79
N GLU A 36 11.16 4.82 4.43
CA GLU A 36 11.96 5.89 5.03
C GLU A 36 11.31 7.28 4.97
N LYS A 37 10.38 7.50 4.04
CA LYS A 37 9.59 8.73 3.93
C LYS A 37 8.27 8.66 4.70
N LEU A 38 8.02 7.57 5.44
CA LEU A 38 6.72 7.23 6.03
C LEU A 38 5.58 7.28 5.00
N THR A 39 5.91 7.09 3.73
CA THR A 39 4.93 7.10 2.65
C THR A 39 4.22 5.76 2.60
N TRP A 40 2.89 5.80 2.68
CA TRP A 40 2.03 4.61 2.61
C TRP A 40 1.89 4.05 1.19
N LYS A 41 2.62 4.60 0.23
CA LYS A 41 2.45 4.33 -1.21
C LYS A 41 2.66 2.85 -1.55
N ASP A 42 3.66 2.20 -0.97
CA ASP A 42 3.89 0.77 -1.18
C ASP A 42 2.78 -0.09 -0.55
N GLN A 43 2.24 0.33 0.59
CA GLN A 43 1.12 -0.36 1.23
C GLN A 43 -0.16 -0.22 0.40
N ILE A 44 -0.45 1.00 -0.07
CA ILE A 44 -1.58 1.29 -0.96
C ILE A 44 -1.46 0.47 -2.25
N ASN A 45 -0.30 0.48 -2.90
CA ASN A 45 -0.06 -0.31 -4.12
C ASN A 45 -0.22 -1.81 -3.88
N ASN A 46 0.24 -2.33 -2.74
CA ASN A 46 0.09 -3.75 -2.41
C ASN A 46 -1.37 -4.13 -2.15
N ALA A 47 -2.13 -3.26 -1.47
CA ALA A 47 -3.57 -3.44 -1.28
C ALA A 47 -4.31 -3.39 -2.63
N ASP A 48 -4.03 -2.37 -3.43
CA ASP A 48 -4.62 -2.16 -4.76
C ASP A 48 -4.35 -3.34 -5.70
N THR A 49 -3.12 -3.86 -5.71
CA THR A 49 -2.76 -5.04 -6.52
C THR A 49 -3.57 -6.27 -6.11
N LYS A 50 -3.78 -6.49 -4.82
CA LYS A 50 -4.59 -7.61 -4.32
C LYS A 50 -6.06 -7.45 -4.68
N LEU A 51 -6.61 -6.25 -4.50
CA LEU A 51 -8.00 -5.92 -4.87
C LEU A 51 -8.23 -6.09 -6.37
N SER A 52 -7.30 -5.59 -7.20
CA SER A 52 -7.35 -5.72 -8.65
C SER A 52 -7.37 -7.18 -9.11
N ARG A 53 -6.58 -8.05 -8.49
CA ARG A 53 -6.60 -9.50 -8.79
C ARG A 53 -7.94 -10.13 -8.44
N ILE A 54 -8.49 -9.84 -7.27
CA ILE A 54 -9.79 -10.36 -6.83
C ILE A 54 -10.89 -9.89 -7.79
N ASN A 55 -10.87 -8.61 -8.17
CA ASN A 55 -11.79 -8.06 -9.15
C ASN A 55 -11.69 -8.74 -10.51
N GLY A 56 -10.46 -8.99 -11.00
CA GLY A 56 -10.25 -9.70 -12.25
C GLY A 56 -10.83 -11.11 -12.23
N VAL A 57 -10.61 -11.86 -11.15
CA VAL A 57 -11.17 -13.21 -10.98
C VAL A 57 -12.69 -13.17 -10.92
N LEU A 58 -13.26 -12.22 -10.16
CA LEU A 58 -14.69 -12.13 -9.98
C LEU A 58 -15.41 -11.61 -11.23
N TYR A 59 -14.79 -10.70 -11.99
CA TYR A 59 -15.26 -10.32 -13.32
C TYR A 59 -15.28 -11.52 -14.26
N LYS A 60 -14.22 -12.35 -14.25
CA LYS A 60 -14.18 -13.58 -15.03
C LYS A 60 -15.26 -14.57 -14.60
N ALA A 61 -15.54 -14.70 -13.31
CA ALA A 61 -16.58 -15.58 -12.77
C ALA A 61 -17.99 -14.98 -12.87
N SER A 62 -18.13 -13.70 -13.24
CA SER A 62 -19.43 -13.00 -13.28
C SER A 62 -20.46 -13.67 -14.18
N HIS A 63 -20.03 -14.33 -15.26
CA HIS A 63 -20.91 -15.08 -16.16
C HIS A 63 -21.63 -16.27 -15.48
N ILE A 64 -21.05 -16.81 -14.39
CA ILE A 64 -21.63 -17.91 -13.60
C ILE A 64 -22.67 -17.34 -12.62
N PHE A 65 -22.45 -16.11 -12.14
CA PHE A 65 -23.35 -15.45 -11.20
C PHE A 65 -24.52 -14.80 -11.94
N ARG A 66 -25.58 -15.59 -12.17
CA ARG A 66 -26.86 -15.18 -12.81
C ARG A 66 -27.59 -14.03 -12.09
N ASN A 67 -27.16 -13.64 -10.90
CA ASN A 67 -27.78 -12.61 -10.06
C ASN A 67 -26.93 -11.33 -10.06
N TYR A 68 -27.42 -10.33 -10.80
CA TYR A 68 -26.91 -8.95 -10.90
C TYR A 68 -26.62 -8.29 -9.54
N ARG A 69 -27.31 -8.71 -8.47
CA ARG A 69 -27.18 -8.21 -7.09
C ARG A 69 -25.76 -8.35 -6.50
N LEU A 70 -25.00 -9.38 -6.88
CA LEU A 70 -23.62 -9.58 -6.41
C LEU A 70 -22.63 -8.63 -7.08
N ALA A 71 -22.90 -8.20 -8.32
CA ALA A 71 -22.05 -7.27 -9.06
C ALA A 71 -22.07 -5.86 -8.45
N TYR A 72 -23.23 -5.36 -8.00
CA TYR A 72 -23.34 -4.06 -7.34
C TYR A 72 -22.68 -4.04 -5.96
N HIS A 73 -22.83 -5.11 -5.18
CA HIS A 73 -22.16 -5.19 -3.88
C HIS A 73 -20.64 -5.23 -4.03
N LEU A 74 -20.13 -5.92 -5.06
CA LEU A 74 -18.70 -5.91 -5.35
C LEU A 74 -18.21 -4.53 -5.82
N SER A 75 -18.92 -3.89 -6.75
CA SER A 75 -18.52 -2.55 -7.20
C SER A 75 -18.55 -1.53 -6.06
N LEU A 76 -19.49 -1.66 -5.12
CA LEU A 76 -19.58 -0.82 -3.91
C LEU A 76 -18.45 -1.11 -2.92
N ILE A 77 -18.05 -2.37 -2.72
CA ILE A 77 -16.90 -2.75 -1.89
C ILE A 77 -15.60 -2.19 -2.47
N VAL A 78 -15.44 -2.22 -3.80
CA VAL A 78 -14.27 -1.66 -4.47
C VAL A 78 -14.25 -0.13 -4.36
N LEU A 79 -15.39 0.54 -4.57
CA LEU A 79 -15.51 1.98 -4.42
C LEU A 79 -15.21 2.42 -2.97
N THR A 80 -15.72 1.69 -1.98
CA THR A 80 -15.47 1.97 -0.55
C THR A 80 -14.02 1.72 -0.16
N CYS A 81 -13.37 0.68 -0.67
CA CYS A 81 -11.93 0.44 -0.44
C CYS A 81 -11.06 1.56 -1.05
N ILE A 82 -11.40 2.03 -2.25
CA ILE A 82 -10.69 3.13 -2.91
C ILE A 82 -10.87 4.44 -2.13
N VAL A 83 -12.09 4.75 -1.68
CA VAL A 83 -12.38 5.96 -0.88
C VAL A 83 -11.74 5.90 0.52
N LEU A 84 -11.58 4.72 1.13
CA LEU A 84 -10.87 4.55 2.41
C LEU A 84 -9.34 4.65 2.29
N LEU A 85 -8.80 4.49 1.08
CA LEU A 85 -7.36 4.57 0.80
C LEU A 85 -6.91 5.97 0.33
N LEU A 86 -7.85 6.87 0.03
CA LEU A 86 -7.65 8.25 -0.43
C LEU A 86 -7.83 9.24 0.72
#